data_AF-A0A448B421-F1
#
_entry.id   AF-A0A448B421-F1
#
_cell.length_a   1.000
_cell.length_b   1.000
_cell.length_c   1.000
_cell.angle_alpha   90.00
_cell.angle_beta   90.00
_cell.angle_gamma   90.00
#
_symmetry.space_group_name_H-M   'P 1'
#
loop_
_entity.id
_entity.type
_entity.pdbx_description
1 polymer ?
#
loop_
_entity_poly.entity_id
_entity_poly.type
_entity_poly.pdbx_seq_one_letter_code
_entity_poly.pdbx_strand_id
1 'polypeptide(L)'
;MKKIVLLAALVSNMALLFAQSKEISAELNKLELSNAPSVMLLGLASSDLETPKSKKAFMSSIVNSFSENDGLPNAYAVELTPTHLFPLTEMDALKYAGIKSIKKTDESYEYKNNIFSEAKNVSVSFAFLRNYKIEDLETENPSVSFSLRTTVFKIRNKKNIEAITTSSNNISRELTDIQSEFYQSQKYKDIVASNISNSEKEKKLAQALEGFVTDYYKTKTENYKKYLDEKPAFQLDIASAYSTFFLDNQFKNNQFGKLGFWMTMSSGINLESKPKPKPDSSENQNQKKSKVKIRETSTEPSKIEKRLNFYAVARYLQDRTIYNAASGFSRSNNYDFGGKIELVYNRFSIGYEFIYRSSDLDDTYRSNGIINYKVSDSVYINAAFGKNYGDKNNLITFLGLNWGLDSKRKTLFSEK
;
A
#
# COMPACT_ATOMS: atom_id res chain seq x y z
N MET A 1 39.29 12.64 7.33
CA MET A 1 38.47 13.34 6.31
C MET A 1 38.98 13.20 4.88
N LYS A 2 40.29 13.33 4.61
CA LYS A 2 40.86 13.19 3.24
C LYS A 2 40.61 11.83 2.56
N LYS A 3 40.49 10.73 3.33
CA LYS A 3 40.22 9.38 2.80
C LYS A 3 38.77 9.15 2.34
N ILE A 4 37.80 9.93 2.84
CA ILE A 4 36.38 9.81 2.47
C ILE A 4 36.09 10.58 1.17
N VAL A 5 36.77 11.73 0.97
CA VAL A 5 36.67 12.51 -0.27
C VAL A 5 37.29 11.76 -1.45
N LEU A 6 38.37 10.99 -1.22
CA LEU A 6 38.99 10.16 -2.27
C LEU A 6 38.10 8.99 -2.71
N LEU A 7 37.34 8.40 -1.79
CA LEU A 7 36.40 7.31 -2.11
C LEU A 7 35.18 7.83 -2.88
N ALA A 8 34.68 9.03 -2.55
CA ALA A 8 33.59 9.68 -3.27
C ALA A 8 34.01 10.11 -4.70
N ALA A 9 35.25 10.56 -4.87
CA ALA A 9 35.80 10.90 -6.18
C ALA A 9 36.04 9.67 -7.08
N LEU A 10 36.38 8.51 -6.49
CA LEU A 10 36.56 7.27 -7.26
C LEU A 10 35.23 6.70 -7.78
N VAL A 11 34.14 6.84 -7.03
CA VAL A 11 32.80 6.39 -7.45
C VAL A 11 32.22 7.31 -8.53
N SER A 12 32.56 8.60 -8.53
CA SER A 12 32.07 9.57 -9.53
C SER A 12 32.64 9.37 -10.94
N ASN A 13 33.83 8.78 -11.08
CA ASN A 13 34.49 8.62 -12.39
C ASN A 13 34.14 7.31 -13.13
N MET A 14 33.40 6.39 -12.51
CA MET A 14 32.92 5.18 -13.17
C MET A 14 31.58 5.35 -13.91
N ALA A 15 30.89 6.48 -13.74
CA ALA A 15 29.53 6.69 -14.25
C ALA A 15 29.44 7.30 -15.66
N LEU A 16 30.55 7.48 -16.39
CA LEU A 16 30.57 8.19 -17.68
C LEU A 16 30.86 7.32 -18.91
N LEU A 17 30.76 6.00 -18.82
CA LEU A 17 30.98 5.14 -19.99
C LEU A 17 29.81 4.17 -20.20
N PHE A 18 29.03 4.51 -21.23
CA PHE A 18 28.08 3.70 -22.00
C PHE A 18 26.89 3.07 -21.25
N ALA A 19 25.73 3.74 -21.38
CA ALA A 19 24.43 3.09 -21.28
C ALA A 19 23.53 3.57 -22.44
N GLN A 20 23.65 2.91 -23.59
CA GLN A 20 22.55 2.83 -24.55
C GLN A 20 21.99 1.40 -24.46
N SER A 21 20.94 1.23 -23.67
CA SER A 21 20.10 0.04 -23.74
C SER A 21 18.68 0.38 -23.30
N LYS A 22 17.76 0.29 -24.26
CA LYS A 22 16.29 0.27 -24.20
C LYS A 22 15.67 0.51 -22.82
N GLU A 23 14.94 1.62 -22.72
CA GLU A 23 14.07 1.97 -21.61
C GLU A 23 13.12 0.82 -21.24
N ILE A 24 13.33 0.25 -20.06
CA ILE A 24 12.26 -0.33 -19.26
C ILE A 24 12.12 0.59 -18.05
N SER A 25 11.28 1.62 -18.21
CA SER A 25 10.77 2.41 -17.09
C SER A 25 9.78 1.55 -16.30
N ALA A 26 10.26 0.85 -15.26
CA ALA A 26 9.40 0.11 -14.34
C ALA A 26 9.87 0.31 -12.88
N GLU A 27 8.94 0.81 -12.07
CA GLU A 27 9.13 1.41 -10.74
C GLU A 27 9.73 0.45 -9.70
N LEU A 28 10.68 0.95 -8.90
CA LEU A 28 11.50 0.16 -7.97
C LEU A 28 10.88 -0.15 -6.59
N ASN A 29 9.54 -0.10 -6.46
CA ASN A 29 8.84 -0.40 -5.21
C ASN A 29 7.88 -1.62 -5.29
N LYS A 30 8.09 -2.53 -6.24
CA LYS A 30 7.14 -3.61 -6.61
C LYS A 30 7.03 -4.83 -5.68
N LEU A 31 7.51 -4.78 -4.44
CA LEU A 31 7.13 -5.74 -3.40
C LEU A 31 6.34 -5.12 -2.23
N GLU A 32 6.45 -3.80 -2.03
CA GLU A 32 5.72 -3.09 -0.96
C GLU A 32 4.50 -2.33 -1.47
N LEU A 33 4.50 -1.96 -2.76
CA LEU A 33 3.30 -1.54 -3.46
C LEU A 33 2.76 -2.74 -4.23
N SER A 34 1.68 -3.29 -3.69
CA SER A 34 0.94 -4.40 -4.28
C SER A 34 0.34 -3.96 -5.61
N ASN A 35 1.08 -4.16 -6.71
CA ASN A 35 0.49 -3.99 -8.02
C ASN A 35 -0.61 -5.04 -8.19
N ALA A 36 -1.74 -4.61 -8.73
CA ALA A 36 -2.76 -5.52 -9.18
C ALA A 36 -2.11 -6.58 -10.10
N PRO A 37 -2.27 -7.88 -9.81
CA PRO A 37 -1.72 -8.93 -10.67
C PRO A 37 -2.16 -8.82 -12.14
N SER A 38 -3.33 -8.21 -12.43
CA SER A 38 -3.76 -7.92 -13.80
C SER A 38 -2.83 -6.94 -14.54
N VAL A 39 -2.34 -5.91 -13.83
CA VAL A 39 -1.34 -4.95 -14.34
C VAL A 39 -0.02 -5.66 -14.58
N MET A 40 0.37 -6.57 -13.68
CA MET A 40 1.59 -7.36 -13.84
C MET A 40 1.54 -8.25 -15.10
N LEU A 41 0.41 -8.90 -15.38
CA LEU A 41 0.27 -9.76 -16.56
C LEU A 41 0.38 -9.01 -17.89
N LEU A 42 -0.14 -7.77 -17.94
CA LEU A 42 -0.06 -6.93 -19.14
C LEU A 42 1.22 -6.08 -19.22
N GLY A 43 2.07 -6.11 -18.19
CA GLY A 43 3.29 -5.30 -18.16
C GLY A 43 3.05 -3.80 -18.00
N LEU A 44 1.89 -3.41 -17.47
CA LEU A 44 1.53 -2.01 -17.22
C LEU A 44 2.34 -1.44 -16.03
N ALA A 45 2.50 -0.11 -16.01
CA ALA A 45 3.14 0.58 -14.90
C ALA A 45 2.19 0.68 -13.70
N SER A 46 2.73 0.80 -12.49
CA SER A 46 1.92 1.00 -11.29
C SER A 46 1.20 2.35 -11.34
N SER A 47 1.77 3.34 -12.02
CA SER A 47 1.13 4.63 -12.32
C SER A 47 -0.14 4.52 -13.13
N ASP A 48 -0.31 3.45 -13.91
CA ASP A 48 -1.50 3.22 -14.75
C ASP A 48 -2.65 2.58 -13.96
N LEU A 49 -2.40 2.20 -12.69
CA LEU A 49 -3.37 1.54 -11.82
C LEU A 49 -4.12 2.54 -10.94
N GLU A 50 -5.42 2.63 -11.16
CA GLU A 50 -6.34 3.35 -10.30
C GLU A 50 -6.84 2.45 -9.16
N THR A 51 -6.72 2.92 -7.91
CA THR A 51 -7.24 2.22 -6.71
C THR A 51 -8.29 3.07 -5.99
N PRO A 52 -9.48 3.26 -6.58
CA PRO A 52 -10.49 4.16 -6.02
C PRO A 52 -11.01 3.64 -4.68
N LYS A 53 -11.01 4.53 -3.67
CA LYS A 53 -11.43 4.22 -2.29
C LYS A 53 -12.87 4.64 -1.98
N SER A 54 -13.59 5.14 -2.96
CA SER A 54 -14.98 5.56 -2.80
C SER A 54 -15.73 5.43 -4.12
N LYS A 55 -17.07 5.35 -4.04
CA LYS A 55 -17.94 5.31 -5.22
C LYS A 55 -17.71 6.51 -6.14
N LYS A 56 -17.55 7.71 -5.56
CA LYS A 56 -17.27 8.94 -6.31
C LYS A 56 -15.91 8.87 -7.01
N ALA A 57 -14.87 8.40 -6.32
CA ALA A 57 -13.54 8.27 -6.91
C ALA A 57 -13.54 7.25 -8.06
N PHE A 58 -14.24 6.13 -7.91
CA PHE A 58 -14.39 5.14 -8.97
C PHE A 58 -15.13 5.68 -10.19
N MET A 59 -16.27 6.37 -9.99
CA MET A 59 -16.98 6.99 -11.11
C MET A 59 -16.14 8.08 -11.79
N SER A 60 -15.40 8.87 -11.02
CA SER A 60 -14.48 9.87 -11.55
C SER A 60 -13.34 9.24 -12.35
N SER A 61 -12.76 8.14 -11.87
CA SER A 61 -11.66 7.46 -12.57
C SER A 61 -12.13 6.91 -13.91
N ILE A 62 -13.33 6.34 -13.97
CA ILE A 62 -13.96 5.90 -15.21
C ILE A 62 -14.15 7.09 -16.15
N VAL A 63 -14.86 8.14 -15.72
CA VAL A 63 -15.17 9.29 -16.58
C VAL A 63 -13.91 9.92 -17.14
N ASN A 64 -12.91 10.20 -16.29
CA ASN A 64 -11.66 10.82 -16.70
C ASN A 64 -10.90 9.97 -17.73
N SER A 65 -10.87 8.65 -17.53
CA SER A 65 -10.17 7.72 -18.43
C SER A 65 -10.78 7.64 -19.83
N PHE A 66 -12.08 7.93 -19.96
CA PHE A 66 -12.78 7.95 -21.25
C PHE A 66 -12.97 9.36 -21.83
N SER A 67 -12.73 10.42 -21.06
CA SER A 67 -12.87 11.81 -21.53
C SER A 67 -11.57 12.43 -22.05
N GLU A 68 -10.41 11.89 -21.68
CA GLU A 68 -9.11 12.48 -22.04
C GLU A 68 -8.69 12.25 -23.51
N ASN A 69 -9.41 11.43 -24.27
CA ASN A 69 -9.22 11.25 -25.71
C ASN A 69 -10.59 10.98 -26.35
N ASP A 70 -10.79 11.36 -27.62
CA ASP A 70 -11.98 11.02 -28.43
C ASP A 70 -12.09 9.48 -28.69
N GLY A 71 -12.07 8.64 -27.65
CA GLY A 71 -12.04 7.18 -27.74
C GLY A 71 -11.57 6.44 -26.48
N LEU A 72 -11.21 5.17 -26.64
CA LEU A 72 -10.72 4.30 -25.55
C LEU A 72 -9.25 4.63 -25.20
N PRO A 73 -8.88 4.65 -23.90
CA PRO A 73 -7.50 4.92 -23.47
C PRO A 73 -6.51 3.86 -23.97
N ASN A 74 -5.24 4.22 -24.14
CA ASN A 74 -4.18 3.28 -24.56
C ASN A 74 -3.98 2.16 -23.54
N ALA A 75 -4.05 2.52 -22.26
CA ALA A 75 -3.95 1.63 -21.12
C ALA A 75 -4.95 2.11 -20.06
N TYR A 76 -5.59 1.17 -19.36
CA TYR A 76 -6.41 1.47 -18.20
C TYR A 76 -6.34 0.30 -17.24
N ALA A 77 -6.09 0.56 -15.96
CA ALA A 77 -6.19 -0.46 -14.94
C ALA A 77 -6.89 0.07 -13.69
N VAL A 78 -7.71 -0.78 -13.09
CA VAL A 78 -8.43 -0.46 -11.86
C VAL A 78 -8.42 -1.64 -10.91
N GLU A 79 -8.24 -1.38 -9.63
CA GLU A 79 -8.41 -2.36 -8.56
C GLU A 79 -9.40 -1.85 -7.52
N LEU A 80 -10.38 -2.70 -7.19
CA LEU A 80 -11.43 -2.41 -6.23
C LEU A 80 -11.52 -3.51 -5.18
N THR A 81 -11.76 -3.10 -3.93
CA THR A 81 -12.10 -4.00 -2.83
C THR A 81 -13.54 -3.70 -2.44
N PRO A 82 -14.53 -4.58 -2.71
CA PRO A 82 -15.94 -4.26 -2.51
C PRO A 82 -16.28 -3.81 -1.09
N THR A 83 -15.61 -4.33 -0.07
CA THR A 83 -15.80 -3.95 1.34
C THR A 83 -15.42 -2.49 1.63
N HIS A 84 -14.60 -1.84 0.80
CA HIS A 84 -14.33 -0.40 0.89
C HIS A 84 -15.45 0.47 0.29
N LEU A 85 -16.21 -0.08 -0.66
CA LEU A 85 -17.30 0.63 -1.35
C LEU A 85 -18.67 0.36 -0.69
N PHE A 86 -18.81 -0.82 -0.12
CA PHE A 86 -20.03 -1.33 0.50
C PHE A 86 -19.65 -1.87 1.89
N PRO A 87 -19.75 -1.01 2.93
CA PRO A 87 -19.47 -1.43 4.29
C PRO A 87 -20.34 -2.62 4.67
N LEU A 88 -19.73 -3.65 5.26
CA LEU A 88 -20.46 -4.81 5.73
C LEU A 88 -21.30 -4.44 6.97
N THR A 89 -22.45 -5.08 7.13
CA THR A 89 -23.30 -4.93 8.31
C THR A 89 -22.56 -5.38 9.58
N GLU A 90 -22.88 -4.76 10.72
CA GLU A 90 -22.30 -5.10 12.04
C GLU A 90 -20.79 -4.95 12.19
N MET A 91 -20.16 -4.10 11.36
CA MET A 91 -18.75 -3.79 11.47
C MET A 91 -18.48 -2.56 12.34
N ASP A 92 -17.47 -2.66 13.20
CA ASP A 92 -16.90 -1.54 13.96
C ASP A 92 -15.42 -1.33 13.58
N ALA A 93 -14.82 -0.25 14.08
CA ALA A 93 -13.43 0.11 13.78
C ALA A 93 -12.43 -1.00 14.14
N LEU A 94 -12.67 -1.74 15.23
CA LEU A 94 -11.81 -2.83 15.69
C LEU A 94 -11.97 -4.07 14.81
N LYS A 95 -13.20 -4.41 14.41
CA LYS A 95 -13.48 -5.50 13.46
C LYS A 95 -12.86 -5.23 12.09
N TYR A 96 -12.83 -3.97 11.63
CA TYR A 96 -12.08 -3.57 10.43
C TYR A 96 -10.57 -3.67 10.62
N ALA A 97 -10.07 -3.37 11.82
CA ALA A 97 -8.65 -3.54 12.17
C ALA A 97 -8.22 -5.02 12.35
N GLY A 98 -9.18 -5.95 12.32
CA GLY A 98 -8.96 -7.38 12.54
C GLY A 98 -8.89 -7.77 14.01
N ILE A 99 -9.54 -7.03 14.89
CA ILE A 99 -9.52 -7.24 16.33
C ILE A 99 -10.91 -7.71 16.78
N LYS A 100 -10.94 -8.80 17.54
CA LYS A 100 -12.13 -9.33 18.22
C LYS A 100 -12.14 -8.88 19.68
N SER A 101 -13.28 -8.36 20.12
CA SER A 101 -13.55 -8.00 21.51
C SER A 101 -14.30 -9.14 22.18
N ILE A 102 -13.79 -9.64 23.30
CA ILE A 102 -14.39 -10.73 24.08
C ILE A 102 -14.75 -10.16 25.45
N LYS A 103 -16.04 -10.12 25.79
CA LYS A 103 -16.48 -9.71 27.14
C LYS A 103 -16.13 -10.83 28.12
N LYS A 104 -15.38 -10.49 29.17
CA LYS A 104 -15.06 -11.38 30.28
C LYS A 104 -16.19 -11.36 31.33
N THR A 105 -16.15 -12.32 32.25
CA THR A 105 -17.11 -12.45 33.36
C THR A 105 -17.15 -11.25 34.29
N ASP A 106 -16.05 -10.49 34.38
CA ASP A 106 -15.91 -9.26 35.17
C ASP A 106 -16.35 -7.99 34.42
N GLU A 107 -17.07 -8.15 33.31
CA GLU A 107 -17.47 -7.08 32.38
C GLU A 107 -16.34 -6.32 31.68
N SER A 108 -15.07 -6.71 31.89
CA SER A 108 -13.96 -6.19 31.11
C SER A 108 -13.91 -6.80 29.70
N TYR A 109 -13.19 -6.17 28.79
CA TYR A 109 -12.99 -6.67 27.43
C TYR A 109 -11.56 -7.18 27.23
N GLU A 110 -11.45 -8.39 26.68
CA GLU A 110 -10.20 -8.92 26.13
C GLU A 110 -10.18 -8.70 24.62
N TYR A 111 -9.09 -8.11 24.11
CA TYR A 111 -8.92 -7.89 22.67
C TYR A 111 -7.96 -8.92 22.09
N LYS A 112 -8.42 -9.69 21.09
CA LYS A 112 -7.62 -10.71 20.41
C LYS A 112 -7.56 -10.46 18.90
N ASN A 113 -6.44 -10.87 18.30
CA ASN A 113 -6.31 -10.83 16.85
C ASN A 113 -7.24 -11.85 16.18
N ASN A 114 -7.97 -11.41 15.17
CA ASN A 114 -8.75 -12.27 14.29
C ASN A 114 -7.93 -12.54 13.02
N ILE A 115 -7.19 -13.65 13.01
CA ILE A 115 -6.19 -13.92 11.95
C ILE A 115 -6.76 -13.98 10.52
N PHE A 116 -8.06 -14.28 10.38
CA PHE A 116 -8.77 -14.36 9.10
C PHE A 116 -9.59 -13.10 8.79
N SER A 117 -9.42 -12.01 9.53
CA SER A 117 -10.24 -10.81 9.37
C SER A 117 -10.19 -10.21 7.97
N GLU A 118 -9.08 -10.42 7.27
CA GLU A 118 -8.83 -9.87 5.94
C GLU A 118 -9.30 -10.77 4.80
N ALA A 119 -9.64 -12.04 5.07
CA ALA A 119 -10.05 -12.98 4.03
C ALA A 119 -11.33 -12.51 3.30
N LYS A 120 -12.16 -11.70 3.97
CA LYS A 120 -13.35 -11.04 3.42
C LYS A 120 -13.04 -9.84 2.51
N ASN A 121 -11.82 -9.30 2.58
CA ASN A 121 -11.36 -8.16 1.80
C ASN A 121 -10.74 -8.64 0.48
N VAL A 122 -11.53 -9.33 -0.34
CA VAL A 122 -11.11 -9.74 -1.68
C VAL A 122 -11.06 -8.52 -2.57
N SER A 123 -9.91 -8.28 -3.20
CA SER A 123 -9.74 -7.25 -4.21
C SER A 123 -9.85 -7.88 -5.59
N VAL A 124 -10.60 -7.21 -6.46
CA VAL A 124 -10.78 -7.56 -7.86
C VAL A 124 -10.13 -6.47 -8.69
N SER A 125 -9.37 -6.86 -9.70
CA SER A 125 -8.78 -5.89 -10.62
C SER A 125 -9.06 -6.23 -12.07
N PHE A 126 -9.07 -5.17 -12.87
CA PHE A 126 -9.18 -5.21 -14.31
C PHE A 126 -8.06 -4.39 -14.91
N ALA A 127 -7.48 -4.84 -16.01
CA ALA A 127 -6.54 -4.08 -16.80
C ALA A 127 -6.84 -4.27 -18.29
N PHE A 128 -6.65 -3.21 -19.06
CA PHE A 128 -6.78 -3.15 -20.50
C PHE A 128 -5.54 -2.48 -21.08
N LEU A 129 -5.02 -3.04 -22.16
CA LEU A 129 -4.01 -2.43 -22.99
C LEU A 129 -4.42 -2.55 -24.45
N ARG A 130 -4.56 -1.43 -25.15
CA ARG A 130 -5.00 -1.40 -26.54
C ARG A 130 -3.95 -1.97 -27.49
N ASN A 131 -2.68 -1.68 -27.22
CA ASN A 131 -1.57 -1.96 -28.12
C ASN A 131 -0.56 -2.91 -27.44
N TYR A 132 -0.97 -4.13 -27.09
CA TYR A 132 -0.06 -5.12 -26.53
C TYR A 132 0.85 -5.66 -27.64
N LYS A 133 2.16 -5.47 -27.44
CA LYS A 133 3.20 -5.93 -28.36
C LYS A 133 3.62 -7.34 -28.00
N ILE A 134 3.49 -8.24 -28.95
CA ILE A 134 4.00 -9.60 -28.87
C ILE A 134 5.30 -9.65 -29.67
N GLU A 135 6.33 -10.24 -29.08
CA GLU A 135 7.62 -10.43 -29.77
C GLU A 135 7.41 -11.25 -31.05
N ASP A 136 8.09 -10.85 -32.13
CA ASP A 136 7.98 -11.44 -33.47
C ASP A 136 6.59 -11.33 -34.16
N LEU A 137 5.69 -10.50 -33.62
CA LEU A 137 4.42 -10.15 -34.25
C LEU A 137 4.40 -8.64 -34.58
N GLU A 138 4.16 -8.28 -35.84
CA GLU A 138 4.11 -6.86 -36.26
C GLU A 138 2.80 -6.16 -35.90
N THR A 139 1.76 -6.92 -35.53
CA THR A 139 0.44 -6.37 -35.21
C THR A 139 0.31 -6.01 -33.72
N GLU A 140 -0.39 -4.91 -33.46
CA GLU A 140 -0.79 -4.51 -32.11
C GLU A 140 -2.05 -5.27 -31.69
N ASN A 141 -2.04 -5.86 -30.49
CA ASN A 141 -3.11 -6.74 -30.04
C ASN A 141 -3.78 -6.17 -28.79
N PRO A 142 -5.07 -5.83 -28.82
CA PRO A 142 -5.79 -5.47 -27.61
C PRO A 142 -5.72 -6.61 -26.61
N SER A 143 -5.50 -6.28 -25.35
CA SER A 143 -5.36 -7.25 -24.28
C SER A 143 -6.13 -6.81 -23.05
N VAL A 144 -6.75 -7.79 -22.39
CA VAL A 144 -7.45 -7.58 -21.12
C VAL A 144 -6.90 -8.55 -20.09
N SER A 145 -6.93 -8.14 -18.83
CA SER A 145 -6.57 -8.99 -17.71
C SER A 145 -7.47 -8.76 -16.51
N PHE A 146 -7.76 -9.83 -15.80
CA PHE A 146 -8.55 -9.85 -14.58
C PHE A 146 -7.73 -10.49 -13.48
N SER A 147 -7.88 -10.01 -12.25
CA SER A 147 -7.25 -10.67 -11.11
C SER A 147 -8.07 -10.61 -9.83
N LEU A 148 -7.77 -11.55 -8.95
CA LEU A 148 -8.28 -11.65 -7.60
C LEU A 148 -7.10 -11.66 -6.63
N ARG A 149 -7.22 -10.91 -5.53
CA ARG A 149 -6.22 -10.89 -4.46
C ARG A 149 -6.89 -10.86 -3.10
N THR A 150 -6.36 -11.60 -2.14
CA THR A 150 -6.83 -11.53 -0.75
C THR A 150 -5.71 -11.84 0.23
N THR A 151 -5.81 -11.29 1.44
CA THR A 151 -4.96 -11.67 2.56
C THR A 151 -5.65 -12.79 3.33
N VAL A 152 -5.05 -13.98 3.32
CA VAL A 152 -5.62 -15.16 3.99
C VAL A 152 -5.39 -15.10 5.50
N PHE A 153 -4.16 -14.73 5.89
CA PHE A 153 -3.77 -14.64 7.29
C PHE A 153 -3.13 -13.28 7.58
N LYS A 154 -3.51 -12.65 8.68
CA LYS A 154 -2.84 -11.46 9.23
C LYS A 154 -2.69 -11.58 10.74
N ILE A 155 -1.45 -11.66 11.20
CA ILE A 155 -1.08 -11.74 12.62
C ILE A 155 -0.49 -10.41 13.07
N ARG A 156 -1.20 -9.70 13.96
CA ARG A 156 -0.73 -8.45 14.55
C ARG A 156 0.04 -8.69 15.86
N ASN A 157 1.01 -7.83 16.12
CA ASN A 157 1.75 -7.81 17.38
C ASN A 157 0.82 -7.41 18.54
N LYS A 158 1.01 -7.98 19.75
CA LYS A 158 0.21 -7.63 20.93
C LYS A 158 0.21 -6.13 21.23
N LYS A 159 1.40 -5.50 21.18
CA LYS A 159 1.56 -4.05 21.34
C LYS A 159 0.77 -3.24 20.31
N ASN A 160 0.70 -3.72 19.07
CA ASN A 160 -0.06 -3.07 18.01
C ASN A 160 -1.57 -3.15 18.28
N ILE A 161 -2.06 -4.30 18.75
CA ILE A 161 -3.47 -4.46 19.17
C ILE A 161 -3.81 -3.53 20.33
N GLU A 162 -2.95 -3.46 21.35
CA GLU A 162 -3.10 -2.52 22.47
C GLU A 162 -3.15 -1.06 21.99
N ALA A 163 -2.23 -0.65 21.11
CA ALA A 163 -2.21 0.71 20.57
C ALA A 163 -3.48 1.04 19.75
N ILE A 164 -3.93 0.13 18.88
CA ILE A 164 -5.16 0.30 18.08
C ILE A 164 -6.38 0.42 18.99
N THR A 165 -6.50 -0.47 19.99
CA THR A 165 -7.65 -0.48 20.91
C THR A 165 -7.70 0.75 21.80
N THR A 166 -6.57 1.16 22.39
CA THR A 166 -6.48 2.41 23.16
C THR A 166 -6.82 3.62 22.30
N SER A 167 -6.26 3.71 21.08
CA SER A 167 -6.55 4.82 20.16
C SER A 167 -8.01 4.83 19.71
N SER A 168 -8.60 3.68 19.40
CA SER A 168 -10.02 3.57 19.04
C SER A 168 -10.92 4.00 20.18
N ASN A 169 -10.64 3.55 21.42
CA ASN A 169 -11.44 3.92 22.59
C ASN A 169 -11.34 5.42 22.89
N ASN A 170 -10.16 6.02 22.73
CA ASN A 170 -9.98 7.47 22.89
C ASN A 170 -10.78 8.24 21.83
N ILE A 171 -10.69 7.85 20.56
CA ILE A 171 -11.48 8.46 19.48
C ILE A 171 -12.98 8.34 19.77
N SER A 172 -13.46 7.18 20.21
CA SER A 172 -14.88 6.97 20.54
C SER A 172 -15.36 7.85 21.70
N ARG A 173 -14.56 7.98 22.76
CA ARG A 173 -14.86 8.89 23.88
C ARG A 173 -14.91 10.33 23.41
N GLU A 174 -13.87 10.77 22.70
CA GLU A 174 -13.78 12.15 22.22
C GLU A 174 -14.93 12.48 21.24
N LEU A 175 -15.33 11.55 20.36
CA LEU A 175 -16.50 11.72 19.49
C LEU A 175 -17.80 11.84 20.28
N THR A 176 -17.94 11.11 21.39
CA THR A 176 -19.10 11.20 22.28
C THR A 176 -19.14 12.57 22.96
N ASP A 177 -18.00 13.07 23.41
CA ASP A 177 -17.87 14.39 24.02
C ASP A 177 -18.24 15.49 23.01
N ILE A 178 -17.71 15.41 21.78
CA ILE A 178 -18.01 16.34 20.67
C ILE A 178 -19.50 16.32 20.33
N GLN A 179 -20.12 15.13 20.27
CA GLN A 179 -21.54 15.02 19.98
C GLN A 179 -22.39 15.65 21.11
N SER A 180 -21.99 15.44 22.36
CA SER A 180 -22.62 16.08 23.52
C SER A 180 -22.50 17.61 23.48
N GLU A 181 -21.31 18.13 23.17
CA GLU A 181 -21.06 19.57 23.01
C GLU A 181 -21.88 20.16 21.84
N PHE A 182 -21.97 19.45 20.71
CA PHE A 182 -22.79 19.88 19.58
C PHE A 182 -24.27 20.00 19.96
N TYR A 183 -24.83 19.03 20.68
CA TYR A 183 -26.23 19.09 21.15
C TYR A 183 -26.49 20.23 22.13
N GLN A 184 -25.47 20.70 22.84
CA GLN A 184 -25.59 21.85 23.74
C GLN A 184 -25.38 23.19 23.01
N SER A 185 -24.81 23.18 21.81
CA SER A 185 -24.48 24.36 21.03
C SER A 185 -25.73 25.18 20.63
N GLN A 186 -25.55 26.50 20.52
CA GLN A 186 -26.62 27.39 20.06
C GLN A 186 -27.07 27.02 18.63
N LYS A 187 -26.11 26.68 17.77
CA LYS A 187 -26.38 26.28 16.38
C LYS A 187 -27.32 25.06 16.29
N TYR A 188 -27.16 24.07 17.17
CA TYR A 188 -28.09 22.94 17.26
C TYR A 188 -29.49 23.39 17.70
N LYS A 189 -29.56 24.18 18.80
CA LYS A 189 -30.82 24.70 19.34
C LYS A 189 -31.60 25.52 18.31
N ASP A 190 -30.91 26.38 17.57
CA ASP A 190 -31.50 27.22 16.52
C ASP A 190 -32.11 26.38 15.38
N ILE A 191 -31.40 25.33 14.93
CA ILE A 191 -31.90 24.45 13.87
C ILE A 191 -33.12 23.65 14.37
N VAL A 192 -33.09 23.13 15.59
CA VAL A 192 -34.20 22.37 16.17
C VAL A 192 -35.43 23.26 16.38
N ALA A 193 -35.25 24.50 16.84
CA ALA A 193 -36.32 25.46 17.06
C ALA A 193 -36.89 26.07 15.76
N SER A 194 -36.21 25.92 14.63
CA SER A 194 -36.68 26.48 13.35
C SER A 194 -37.96 25.80 12.83
N ASN A 195 -38.82 26.57 12.14
CA ASN A 195 -40.07 26.09 11.53
C ASN A 195 -39.86 25.46 10.14
N ILE A 196 -38.75 24.75 9.93
CA ILE A 196 -38.49 24.04 8.66
C ILE A 196 -38.94 22.58 8.75
N SER A 197 -39.11 21.93 7.60
CA SER A 197 -39.48 20.51 7.53
C SER A 197 -38.44 19.61 8.22
N ASN A 198 -38.87 18.45 8.74
CA ASN A 198 -37.96 17.52 9.43
C ASN A 198 -36.80 17.05 8.55
N SER A 199 -37.06 16.77 7.26
CA SER A 199 -36.01 16.39 6.31
C SER A 199 -34.95 17.50 6.14
N GLU A 200 -35.38 18.77 6.17
CA GLU A 200 -34.47 19.89 6.06
C GLU A 200 -33.70 20.15 7.38
N LYS A 201 -34.33 19.90 8.54
CA LYS A 201 -33.64 19.91 9.84
C LYS A 201 -32.51 18.88 9.86
N GLU A 202 -32.78 17.64 9.46
CA GLU A 202 -31.78 16.57 9.41
C GLU A 202 -30.59 16.96 8.54
N LYS A 203 -30.84 17.52 7.35
CA LYS A 203 -29.78 17.98 6.44
C LYS A 203 -28.95 19.11 7.06
N LYS A 204 -29.58 20.12 7.67
CA LYS A 204 -28.87 21.24 8.32
C LYS A 204 -28.10 20.80 9.57
N LEU A 205 -28.64 19.87 10.35
CA LEU A 205 -27.96 19.27 11.49
C LEU A 205 -26.73 18.48 11.05
N ALA A 206 -26.85 17.67 9.99
CA ALA A 206 -25.72 16.93 9.43
C ALA A 206 -24.59 17.87 8.97
N GLN A 207 -24.92 18.93 8.22
CA GLN A 207 -23.95 19.94 7.79
C GLN A 207 -23.34 20.71 8.96
N ALA A 208 -24.13 21.05 9.98
CA ALA A 208 -23.66 21.76 11.16
C ALA A 208 -22.69 20.91 12.00
N LEU A 209 -23.00 19.62 12.16
CA LEU A 209 -22.14 18.65 12.82
C LEU A 209 -20.85 18.43 12.04
N GLU A 210 -20.92 18.29 10.71
CA GLU A 210 -19.72 18.15 9.86
C GLU A 210 -18.75 19.32 10.05
N GLY A 211 -19.27 20.56 10.04
CA GLY A 211 -18.46 21.75 10.32
C GLY A 211 -17.86 21.77 11.73
N PHE A 212 -18.56 21.22 12.72
CA PHE A 212 -18.10 21.12 14.11
C PHE A 212 -16.95 20.12 14.27
N VAL A 213 -16.94 19.04 13.47
CA VAL A 213 -15.96 17.95 13.62
C VAL A 213 -14.75 18.11 12.67
N THR A 214 -14.82 18.95 11.64
CA THR A 214 -13.78 19.05 10.59
C THR A 214 -12.38 19.44 11.11
N ASP A 215 -12.29 20.28 12.15
CA ASP A 215 -10.99 20.65 12.76
C ASP A 215 -10.43 19.55 13.67
N TYR A 216 -11.29 18.66 14.15
CA TYR A 216 -10.95 17.59 15.09
C TYR A 216 -10.32 16.37 14.42
N TYR A 217 -10.80 16.03 13.22
CA TYR A 217 -10.47 14.75 12.59
C TYR A 217 -9.00 14.57 12.22
N LYS A 218 -8.23 15.65 12.00
CA LYS A 218 -6.90 15.54 11.38
C LYS A 218 -5.88 14.86 12.30
N THR A 219 -5.60 15.40 13.48
CA THR A 219 -4.44 14.97 14.29
C THR A 219 -4.62 13.60 14.98
N LYS A 220 -5.82 13.25 15.44
CA LYS A 220 -6.06 12.01 16.20
C LYS A 220 -6.21 10.78 15.31
N THR A 221 -6.81 10.95 14.13
CA THR A 221 -6.95 9.85 13.17
C THR A 221 -5.63 9.48 12.52
N GLU A 222 -4.69 10.42 12.41
CA GLU A 222 -3.33 10.16 11.93
C GLU A 222 -2.61 9.11 12.79
N ASN A 223 -2.69 9.22 14.12
CA ASN A 223 -2.12 8.23 15.04
C ASN A 223 -2.80 6.86 14.90
N TYR A 224 -4.13 6.82 14.79
CA TYR A 224 -4.85 5.57 14.58
C TYR A 224 -4.46 4.89 13.26
N LYS A 225 -4.38 5.69 12.18
CA LYS A 225 -3.94 5.24 10.86
C LYS A 225 -2.52 4.70 10.89
N LYS A 226 -1.61 5.35 11.61
CA LYS A 226 -0.23 4.89 11.83
C LYS A 226 -0.17 3.49 12.45
N TYR A 227 -1.01 3.20 13.45
CA TYR A 227 -1.08 1.86 14.04
C TYR A 227 -1.70 0.82 13.10
N LEU A 228 -2.70 1.20 12.29
CA LEU A 228 -3.27 0.30 11.29
C LEU A 228 -2.27 -0.08 10.20
N ASP A 229 -1.45 0.90 9.78
CA ASP A 229 -0.44 0.80 8.73
C ASP A 229 0.87 0.14 9.22
N GLU A 230 1.02 -0.12 10.53
CA GLU A 230 2.18 -0.85 11.06
C GLU A 230 2.24 -2.27 10.46
N LYS A 231 3.44 -2.67 10.00
CA LYS A 231 3.66 -4.00 9.41
C LYS A 231 3.26 -5.10 10.42
N PRO A 232 2.46 -6.09 10.00
CA PRO A 232 2.05 -7.18 10.89
C PRO A 232 3.24 -8.06 11.29
N ALA A 233 3.08 -8.81 12.37
CA ALA A 233 4.05 -9.83 12.77
C ALA A 233 4.18 -10.91 11.69
N PHE A 234 3.08 -11.25 11.04
CA PHE A 234 3.04 -12.16 9.91
C PHE A 234 1.82 -11.87 9.03
N GLN A 235 1.96 -12.00 7.72
CA GLN A 235 0.87 -11.91 6.75
C GLN A 235 1.11 -12.87 5.59
N LEU A 236 0.04 -13.51 5.13
CA LEU A 236 0.03 -14.33 3.92
C LEU A 236 -1.01 -13.80 2.93
N ASP A 237 -0.54 -13.38 1.77
CA ASP A 237 -1.37 -12.94 0.66
C ASP A 237 -1.35 -13.98 -0.46
N ILE A 238 -2.50 -14.17 -1.09
CA ILE A 238 -2.64 -14.97 -2.31
C ILE A 238 -3.27 -14.12 -3.40
N ALA A 239 -2.87 -14.38 -4.63
CA ALA A 239 -3.44 -13.74 -5.79
C ALA A 239 -3.46 -14.67 -7.00
N SER A 240 -4.42 -14.45 -7.90
CA SER A 240 -4.51 -15.12 -9.19
C SER A 240 -4.91 -14.13 -10.27
N ALA A 241 -4.43 -14.34 -11.49
CA ALA A 241 -4.73 -13.46 -12.60
C ALA A 241 -4.74 -14.23 -13.91
N TYR A 242 -5.56 -13.74 -14.82
CA TYR A 242 -5.71 -14.25 -16.18
C TYR A 242 -5.64 -13.09 -17.17
N SER A 243 -5.02 -13.30 -18.32
CA SER A 243 -5.07 -12.37 -19.43
C SER A 243 -5.38 -13.08 -20.75
N THR A 244 -6.01 -12.32 -21.65
CA THR A 244 -6.28 -12.72 -23.02
C THR A 244 -5.96 -11.55 -23.95
N PHE A 245 -5.52 -11.86 -25.16
CA PHE A 245 -5.26 -10.89 -26.21
C PHE A 245 -6.04 -11.24 -27.47
N PHE A 246 -6.29 -10.24 -28.30
CA PHE A 246 -7.12 -10.36 -29.50
C PHE A 246 -6.28 -10.07 -30.74
N LEU A 247 -6.13 -11.06 -31.61
CA LEU A 247 -5.39 -10.90 -32.86
C LEU A 247 -6.17 -10.02 -33.83
N ASP A 248 -5.44 -9.24 -34.63
CA ASP A 248 -5.98 -8.43 -35.74
C ASP A 248 -7.10 -7.45 -35.32
N ASN A 249 -7.09 -7.00 -34.05
CA ASN A 249 -8.16 -6.17 -33.48
C ASN A 249 -9.56 -6.82 -33.53
N GLN A 250 -9.67 -8.14 -33.69
CA GLN A 250 -10.95 -8.86 -33.75
C GLN A 250 -11.23 -9.61 -32.45
N PHE A 251 -12.32 -9.25 -31.74
CA PHE A 251 -12.75 -9.94 -30.52
C PHE A 251 -13.01 -11.46 -30.70
N LYS A 252 -13.30 -11.88 -31.93
CA LYS A 252 -13.52 -13.29 -32.28
C LYS A 252 -12.22 -14.11 -32.29
N ASN A 253 -11.07 -13.46 -32.45
CA ASN A 253 -9.76 -14.10 -32.51
C ASN A 253 -9.05 -14.01 -31.15
N ASN A 254 -9.77 -14.38 -30.09
CA ASN A 254 -9.20 -14.35 -28.75
C ASN A 254 -8.15 -15.46 -28.59
N GLN A 255 -7.05 -15.11 -27.96
CA GLN A 255 -5.98 -16.04 -27.62
C GLN A 255 -5.73 -15.98 -26.12
N PHE A 256 -5.42 -17.13 -25.55
CA PHE A 256 -4.94 -17.19 -24.18
C PHE A 256 -3.63 -16.41 -24.08
N GLY A 257 -3.56 -15.45 -23.15
CA GLY A 257 -2.35 -14.69 -22.86
C GLY A 257 -1.53 -15.37 -21.77
N LYS A 258 -1.80 -14.97 -20.52
CA LYS A 258 -1.04 -15.42 -19.35
C LYS A 258 -1.97 -15.84 -18.22
N LEU A 259 -1.52 -16.78 -17.41
CA LEU A 259 -2.15 -17.18 -16.16
C LEU A 259 -1.09 -17.13 -15.06
N GLY A 260 -1.39 -16.45 -13.96
CA GLY A 260 -0.48 -16.34 -12.84
C GLY A 260 -1.13 -16.68 -11.51
N PHE A 261 -0.34 -17.28 -10.62
CA PHE A 261 -0.66 -17.43 -9.20
C PHE A 261 0.50 -16.88 -8.38
N TRP A 262 0.18 -16.13 -7.33
CA TRP A 262 1.15 -15.53 -6.42
C TRP A 262 0.80 -15.89 -4.99
N MET A 263 1.83 -16.21 -4.22
CA MET A 263 1.77 -16.34 -2.78
C MET A 263 2.89 -15.49 -2.18
N THR A 264 2.53 -14.57 -1.29
CA THR A 264 3.49 -13.66 -0.66
C THR A 264 3.35 -13.74 0.85
N MET A 265 4.45 -14.01 1.52
CA MET A 265 4.56 -13.93 2.97
C MET A 265 5.31 -12.66 3.35
N SER A 266 4.86 -11.96 4.39
CA SER A 266 5.59 -10.82 4.97
C SER A 266 5.58 -10.85 6.49
N SER A 267 6.67 -10.37 7.09
CA SER A 267 6.84 -10.26 8.54
C SER A 267 7.66 -9.02 8.87
N GLY A 268 7.26 -8.29 9.92
CA GLY A 268 7.99 -7.13 10.43
C GLY A 268 8.28 -7.23 11.92
N ILE A 269 9.54 -7.00 12.29
CA ILE A 269 9.99 -6.96 13.68
C ILE A 269 10.45 -5.54 14.01
N ASN A 270 9.84 -4.93 15.03
CA ASN A 270 10.29 -3.65 15.57
C ASN A 270 11.43 -3.89 16.57
N LEU A 271 12.60 -3.31 16.30
CA LEU A 271 13.84 -3.46 17.06
C LEU A 271 14.06 -2.35 18.10
N GLU A 272 13.07 -1.48 18.32
CA GLU A 272 13.14 -0.44 19.34
C GLU A 272 13.27 -1.04 20.76
N SER A 273 14.40 -0.80 21.41
CA SER A 273 14.60 -1.14 22.83
C SER A 273 13.73 -0.23 23.70
N LYS A 274 13.06 -0.79 24.71
CA LYS A 274 12.40 0.02 25.74
C LYS A 274 13.45 0.90 26.44
N PRO A 275 13.22 2.22 26.62
CA PRO A 275 13.96 2.94 27.63
C PRO A 275 13.67 2.26 28.98
N LYS A 276 14.72 1.96 29.75
CA LYS A 276 14.54 1.54 31.14
C LYS A 276 13.75 2.65 31.85
N PRO A 277 12.68 2.33 32.59
CA PRO A 277 12.02 3.35 33.39
C PRO A 277 13.07 3.95 34.34
N LYS A 278 13.27 5.27 34.25
CA LYS A 278 14.01 5.98 35.28
C LYS A 278 13.17 5.86 36.56
N PRO A 279 13.76 5.54 37.72
CA PRO A 279 13.02 5.53 38.98
C PRO A 279 12.43 6.92 39.22
N ASP A 280 11.11 6.98 39.41
CA ASP A 280 10.38 8.21 39.68
C ASP A 280 10.94 8.86 40.95
N SER A 281 11.57 10.03 40.80
CA SER A 281 11.76 10.95 41.91
C SER A 281 10.40 11.56 42.24
N SER A 282 9.83 11.11 43.34
CA SER A 282 8.66 11.66 44.00
C SER A 282 8.75 13.18 44.15
N GLU A 283 7.81 13.93 43.57
CA GLU A 283 7.52 15.28 44.06
C GLU A 283 6.07 15.72 43.79
N ASN A 284 5.34 15.79 44.90
CA ASN A 284 4.22 16.66 45.26
C ASN A 284 2.99 16.79 44.34
N GLN A 285 1.95 16.06 44.77
CA GLN A 285 0.55 16.42 44.56
C GLN A 285 0.21 17.71 45.32
N ASN A 286 -0.09 18.78 44.60
CA ASN A 286 -1.17 19.73 44.93
C ASN A 286 -1.18 20.89 43.93
N GLN A 287 -2.22 20.99 43.08
CA GLN A 287 -3.03 22.22 42.89
C GLN A 287 -4.03 22.12 41.72
N LYS A 288 -5.30 22.33 42.07
CA LYS A 288 -6.41 23.01 41.37
C LYS A 288 -6.78 22.67 39.91
N LYS A 289 -8.01 22.14 39.79
CA LYS A 289 -8.91 22.22 38.62
C LYS A 289 -9.12 23.67 38.15
N SER A 290 -8.77 23.99 36.91
CA SER A 290 -9.49 24.92 36.02
C SER A 290 -8.81 25.03 34.65
N LYS A 291 -9.64 25.10 33.61
CA LYS A 291 -9.32 25.32 32.18
C LYS A 291 -8.50 24.22 31.51
N VAL A 292 -9.17 23.45 30.65
CA VAL A 292 -8.54 22.70 29.55
C VAL A 292 -7.94 23.73 28.58
N LYS A 293 -6.75 24.24 28.91
CA LYS A 293 -5.79 24.63 27.89
C LYS A 293 -5.27 23.32 27.32
N ILE A 294 -5.50 23.11 26.03
CA ILE A 294 -4.82 22.09 25.25
C ILE A 294 -3.32 22.39 25.43
N ARG A 295 -2.66 21.65 26.33
CA ARG A 295 -1.20 21.57 26.33
C ARG A 295 -0.89 20.80 25.07
N GLU A 296 -0.41 21.51 24.05
CA GLU A 296 0.50 20.94 23.08
C GLU A 296 1.68 20.39 23.90
N THR A 297 1.59 19.12 24.30
CA THR A 297 2.79 18.34 24.57
C THR A 297 3.52 18.27 23.24
N SER A 298 4.43 19.21 23.02
CA SER A 298 5.45 19.11 21.98
C SER A 298 6.15 17.77 22.21
N THR A 299 5.80 16.81 21.38
CA THR A 299 6.31 15.45 21.41
C THR A 299 7.83 15.53 21.29
N GLU A 300 8.54 14.95 22.26
CA GLU A 300 10.00 14.89 22.28
C GLU A 300 10.58 14.47 20.92
N PRO A 301 11.67 15.11 20.47
CA PRO A 301 12.29 14.77 19.20
C PRO A 301 12.99 13.41 19.30
N SER A 302 12.59 12.52 18.39
CA SER A 302 13.35 11.35 17.90
C SER A 302 13.38 10.07 18.74
N LYS A 303 12.25 9.35 18.76
CA LYS A 303 12.30 7.89 18.86
C LYS A 303 12.96 7.35 17.58
N ILE A 304 14.10 6.69 17.71
CA ILE A 304 14.82 6.08 16.57
C ILE A 304 14.03 4.86 16.10
N GLU A 305 13.42 4.96 14.92
CA GLU A 305 12.73 3.84 14.29
C GLU A 305 13.75 2.80 13.80
N LYS A 306 13.62 1.57 14.28
CA LYS A 306 14.44 0.43 13.81
C LYS A 306 13.54 -0.74 13.52
N ARG A 307 13.53 -1.24 12.29
CA ARG A 307 12.71 -2.39 11.89
C ARG A 307 13.49 -3.35 11.01
N LEU A 308 13.19 -4.63 11.13
CA LEU A 308 13.65 -5.68 10.24
C LEU A 308 12.44 -6.33 9.58
N ASN A 309 12.40 -6.29 8.25
CA ASN A 309 11.31 -6.84 7.46
C ASN A 309 11.80 -8.05 6.66
N PHE A 310 10.96 -9.06 6.58
CA PHE A 310 11.18 -10.27 5.81
C PHE A 310 10.02 -10.48 4.84
N TYR A 311 10.36 -10.90 3.64
CA TYR A 311 9.42 -11.23 2.58
C TYR A 311 9.82 -12.56 1.97
N ALA A 312 8.84 -13.40 1.68
CA ALA A 312 9.02 -14.57 0.84
C ALA A 312 7.94 -14.57 -0.25
N VAL A 313 8.29 -15.03 -1.44
CA VAL A 313 7.40 -15.11 -2.59
C VAL A 313 7.51 -16.48 -3.25
N ALA A 314 6.36 -17.01 -3.63
CA ALA A 314 6.23 -18.09 -4.58
C ALA A 314 5.30 -17.63 -5.71
N ARG A 315 5.68 -17.87 -6.95
CA ARG A 315 4.88 -17.50 -8.12
C ARG A 315 4.90 -18.62 -9.14
N TYR A 316 3.75 -18.87 -9.74
CA TYR A 316 3.62 -19.62 -10.98
C TYR A 316 3.13 -18.67 -12.07
N LEU A 317 3.75 -18.72 -13.25
CA LEU A 317 3.32 -17.96 -14.42
C LEU A 317 3.38 -18.85 -15.65
N GLN A 318 2.22 -19.10 -16.23
CA GLN A 318 2.08 -19.66 -17.56
C GLN A 318 1.94 -18.53 -18.58
N ASP A 319 2.81 -18.52 -19.59
CA ASP A 319 2.86 -17.50 -20.62
C ASP A 319 2.71 -18.14 -22.00
N ARG A 320 1.75 -17.67 -22.79
CA ARG A 320 1.53 -18.09 -24.17
C ARG A 320 1.61 -16.91 -25.15
N THR A 321 2.33 -15.86 -24.79
CA THR A 321 2.56 -14.70 -25.66
C THR A 321 3.89 -14.78 -26.42
N ILE A 322 4.52 -15.96 -26.51
CA ILE A 322 5.75 -16.15 -27.28
C ILE A 322 5.34 -16.71 -28.65
N TYR A 323 5.44 -15.87 -29.69
CA TYR A 323 5.10 -16.24 -31.05
C TYR A 323 6.35 -16.65 -31.83
N ASN A 324 6.23 -17.71 -32.64
CA ASN A 324 7.24 -18.08 -33.63
C ASN A 324 6.53 -18.38 -34.95
N ALA A 325 7.03 -17.84 -36.07
CA ALA A 325 6.41 -18.02 -37.38
C ALA A 325 6.25 -19.49 -37.80
N ALA A 326 7.12 -20.40 -37.33
CA ALA A 326 7.08 -21.82 -37.68
C ALA A 326 6.14 -22.64 -36.78
N SER A 327 5.97 -22.28 -35.50
CA SER A 327 5.23 -23.08 -34.51
C SER A 327 4.02 -22.37 -33.88
N GLY A 328 3.76 -21.12 -34.28
CA GLY A 328 2.73 -20.28 -33.68
C GLY A 328 3.04 -19.92 -32.22
N PHE A 329 1.98 -19.74 -31.43
CA PHE A 329 2.09 -19.41 -30.00
C PHE A 329 2.55 -20.60 -29.16
N SER A 330 3.76 -20.47 -28.60
CA SER A 330 4.33 -21.44 -27.68
C SER A 330 3.95 -21.13 -26.23
N ARG A 331 3.93 -22.16 -25.39
CA ARG A 331 3.67 -22.06 -23.95
C ARG A 331 4.99 -22.16 -23.21
N SER A 332 5.21 -21.29 -22.23
CA SER A 332 6.25 -21.44 -21.21
C SER A 332 5.63 -21.39 -19.83
N ASN A 333 6.16 -22.21 -18.92
CA ASN A 333 5.82 -22.17 -17.50
C ASN A 333 7.04 -21.66 -16.72
N ASN A 334 6.79 -20.78 -15.76
CA ASN A 334 7.79 -20.21 -14.88
C ASN A 334 7.36 -20.42 -13.43
N TYR A 335 8.27 -20.91 -12.61
CA TYR A 335 8.12 -21.06 -11.17
C TYR A 335 9.16 -20.19 -10.49
N ASP A 336 8.72 -19.17 -9.75
CA ASP A 336 9.62 -18.29 -9.03
C ASP A 336 9.53 -18.52 -7.52
N PHE A 337 10.68 -18.57 -6.86
CA PHE A 337 10.81 -18.71 -5.41
C PHE A 337 11.89 -17.77 -4.90
N GLY A 338 11.59 -17.01 -3.85
CA GLY A 338 12.55 -16.05 -3.36
C GLY A 338 12.10 -15.28 -2.15
N GLY A 339 12.86 -14.25 -1.82
CA GLY A 339 12.56 -13.38 -0.71
C GLY A 339 13.37 -12.10 -0.70
N LYS A 340 13.00 -11.23 0.23
CA LYS A 340 13.68 -9.96 0.52
C LYS A 340 13.87 -9.85 2.03
N ILE A 341 15.05 -9.41 2.44
CA ILE A 341 15.31 -8.92 3.79
C ILE A 341 15.54 -7.41 3.72
N GLU A 342 15.00 -6.65 4.67
CA GLU A 342 15.14 -5.20 4.71
C GLU A 342 15.32 -4.68 6.12
N LEU A 343 16.40 -3.92 6.32
CA LEU A 343 16.64 -3.17 7.54
C LEU A 343 16.22 -1.71 7.33
N VAL A 344 15.31 -1.23 8.17
CA VAL A 344 14.89 0.18 8.23
C VAL A 344 15.49 0.81 9.49
N TYR A 345 16.19 1.92 9.31
CA TYR A 345 16.79 2.71 10.37
C TYR A 345 16.47 4.20 10.16
N ASN A 346 15.46 4.70 10.87
CA ASN A 346 14.98 6.09 10.80
C ASN A 346 14.68 6.52 9.35
N ARG A 347 15.55 7.33 8.74
CA ARG A 347 15.38 7.86 7.37
C ARG A 347 16.04 7.00 6.30
N PHE A 348 16.58 5.85 6.66
CA PHE A 348 17.40 5.03 5.79
C PHE A 348 16.88 3.60 5.76
N SER A 349 16.90 2.95 4.60
CA SER A 349 16.69 1.50 4.52
C SER A 349 17.65 0.85 3.53
N ILE A 350 18.07 -0.36 3.87
CA ILE A 350 18.82 -1.25 2.98
C ILE A 350 18.03 -2.54 2.87
N GLY A 351 17.82 -3.00 1.65
CA GLY A 351 17.24 -4.29 1.35
C GLY A 351 18.11 -5.12 0.43
N TYR A 352 17.97 -6.44 0.53
CA TYR A 352 18.50 -7.38 -0.44
C TYR A 352 17.39 -8.36 -0.83
N GLU A 353 17.20 -8.54 -2.13
CA GLU A 353 16.23 -9.43 -2.75
C GLU A 353 16.95 -10.52 -3.53
N PHE A 354 16.47 -11.75 -3.42
CA PHE A 354 16.88 -12.88 -4.25
C PHE A 354 15.65 -13.67 -4.70
N ILE A 355 15.51 -13.91 -6.00
CA ILE A 355 14.42 -14.70 -6.57
C ILE A 355 15.01 -15.66 -7.60
N TYR A 356 14.83 -16.95 -7.38
CA TYR A 356 15.13 -18.00 -8.33
C TYR A 356 13.91 -18.24 -9.22
N ARG A 357 14.14 -18.46 -10.52
CA ARG A 357 13.14 -18.87 -11.50
C ARG A 357 13.57 -20.19 -12.12
N SER A 358 12.72 -21.20 -11.98
CA SER A 358 12.78 -22.36 -12.86
C SER A 358 11.81 -22.18 -14.01
N SER A 359 12.26 -22.40 -15.24
CA SER A 359 11.42 -22.27 -16.42
C SER A 359 11.66 -23.38 -17.43
N ASP A 360 10.68 -23.58 -18.31
CA ASP A 360 10.81 -24.53 -19.43
C ASP A 360 11.91 -24.15 -20.43
N LEU A 361 12.36 -22.89 -20.42
CA LEU A 361 13.37 -22.36 -21.33
C LEU A 361 14.76 -22.46 -20.70
N ASP A 362 14.97 -21.74 -19.60
CA ASP A 362 16.23 -21.72 -18.84
C ASP A 362 15.98 -21.39 -17.36
N ASP A 363 16.72 -22.06 -16.49
CA ASP A 363 16.77 -21.69 -15.07
C ASP A 363 17.59 -20.42 -14.88
N THR A 364 17.09 -19.49 -14.07
CA THR A 364 17.76 -18.19 -13.89
C THR A 364 17.40 -17.58 -12.55
N TYR A 365 18.04 -16.47 -12.19
CA TYR A 365 17.79 -15.80 -10.91
C TYR A 365 17.95 -14.29 -11.02
N ARG A 366 17.29 -13.61 -10.10
CA ARG A 366 17.41 -12.18 -9.84
C ARG A 366 18.01 -11.99 -8.45
N SER A 367 18.97 -11.08 -8.35
CA SER A 367 19.60 -10.66 -7.10
C SER A 367 19.74 -9.15 -7.13
N ASN A 368 19.19 -8.43 -6.15
CA ASN A 368 19.14 -6.97 -6.16
C ASN A 368 19.33 -6.38 -4.77
N GLY A 369 20.29 -5.46 -4.65
CA GLY A 369 20.46 -4.60 -3.49
C GLY A 369 19.68 -3.29 -3.69
N ILE A 370 19.00 -2.84 -2.64
CA ILE A 370 18.17 -1.63 -2.64
C ILE A 370 18.60 -0.75 -1.49
N ILE A 371 18.77 0.54 -1.76
CA ILE A 371 19.08 1.55 -0.75
C ILE A 371 18.06 2.68 -0.90
N ASN A 372 17.38 3.04 0.19
CA ASN A 372 16.46 4.18 0.21
C ASN A 372 16.86 5.17 1.29
N TYR A 373 16.80 6.46 0.96
CA TYR A 373 17.06 7.55 1.88
C TYR A 373 15.96 8.61 1.81
N LYS A 374 15.30 8.82 2.94
CA LYS A 374 14.28 9.86 3.16
C LYS A 374 14.97 11.19 3.48
N VAL A 375 15.09 12.06 2.50
CA VAL A 375 15.67 13.41 2.67
C VAL A 375 14.71 14.28 3.51
N SER A 376 13.43 14.24 3.18
CA SER A 376 12.32 14.89 3.90
C SER A 376 11.05 14.07 3.79
N ASP A 377 9.94 14.51 4.39
CA ASP A 377 8.65 13.80 4.26
C ASP A 377 8.15 13.74 2.81
N SER A 378 8.57 14.69 1.97
CA SER A 378 8.18 14.80 0.57
C SER A 378 9.27 14.38 -0.43
N VAL A 379 10.49 14.05 0.02
CA VAL A 379 11.63 13.81 -0.88
C VAL A 379 12.41 12.56 -0.48
N TYR A 380 12.58 11.65 -1.43
CA TYR A 380 13.25 10.36 -1.26
C TYR A 380 14.23 10.11 -2.38
N ILE A 381 15.40 9.58 -2.03
CA ILE A 381 16.40 9.08 -2.96
C ILE A 381 16.40 7.57 -2.86
N ASN A 382 16.36 6.88 -3.99
CA ASN A 382 16.42 5.43 -4.05
C ASN A 382 17.50 5.01 -5.03
N ALA A 383 18.29 4.03 -4.66
CA ALA A 383 19.28 3.40 -5.52
C ALA A 383 19.08 1.90 -5.51
N ALA A 384 19.31 1.25 -6.65
CA ALA A 384 19.33 -0.20 -6.72
C ALA A 384 20.41 -0.70 -7.68
N PHE A 385 20.94 -1.87 -7.37
CA PHE A 385 22.01 -2.50 -8.14
C PHE A 385 21.89 -4.01 -8.05
N GLY A 386 22.19 -4.73 -9.14
CA GLY A 386 22.11 -6.18 -9.11
C GLY A 386 22.07 -6.83 -10.48
N LYS A 387 21.57 -8.06 -10.51
CA LYS A 387 21.35 -8.87 -11.71
C LYS A 387 19.86 -9.21 -11.81
N ASN A 388 19.28 -9.05 -12.99
CA ASN A 388 17.96 -9.53 -13.34
C ASN A 388 18.03 -10.94 -13.95
N TYR A 389 16.87 -11.52 -14.26
CA TYR A 389 16.78 -12.80 -14.96
C TYR A 389 17.50 -12.78 -16.32
N GLY A 390 17.89 -13.96 -16.79
CA GLY A 390 18.65 -14.21 -18.02
C GLY A 390 20.17 -14.10 -17.82
N ASP A 391 20.93 -14.40 -18.87
CA ASP A 391 22.41 -14.43 -18.84
C ASP A 391 23.09 -13.31 -19.64
N LYS A 392 22.31 -12.52 -20.39
CA LYS A 392 22.82 -11.40 -21.20
C LYS A 392 22.09 -10.11 -20.82
N ASN A 393 22.82 -9.00 -20.79
CA ASN A 393 22.29 -7.65 -20.57
C ASN A 393 21.35 -7.55 -19.37
N ASN A 394 21.74 -8.19 -18.27
CA ASN A 394 20.90 -8.38 -17.08
C ASN A 394 21.34 -7.51 -15.89
N LEU A 395 22.26 -6.57 -16.09
CA LEU A 395 22.68 -5.64 -15.03
C LEU A 395 21.52 -4.71 -14.65
N ILE A 396 21.20 -4.66 -13.37
CA ILE A 396 20.32 -3.66 -12.77
C ILE A 396 21.22 -2.56 -12.21
N THR A 397 21.04 -1.32 -12.65
CA THR A 397 21.62 -0.13 -12.03
C THR A 397 20.62 1.01 -12.13
N PHE A 398 20.22 1.57 -11.00
CA PHE A 398 19.23 2.63 -10.94
C PHE A 398 19.55 3.63 -9.83
N LEU A 399 19.32 4.90 -10.13
CA LEU A 399 19.25 5.99 -9.16
C LEU A 399 18.01 6.81 -9.48
N GLY A 400 17.14 7.00 -8.49
CA GLY A 400 15.89 7.73 -8.63
C GLY A 400 15.65 8.70 -7.50
N LEU A 401 14.96 9.78 -7.83
CA LEU A 401 14.45 10.78 -6.91
C LEU A 401 12.92 10.74 -6.96
N ASN A 402 12.28 10.44 -5.83
CA ASN A 402 10.85 10.61 -5.69
C ASN A 402 10.60 11.91 -4.91
N TRP A 403 9.90 12.85 -5.53
CA TRP A 403 9.39 14.04 -4.87
C TRP A 403 7.85 14.07 -4.94
N GLY A 404 7.21 14.53 -3.87
CA GLY A 404 5.76 14.68 -3.82
C GLY A 404 5.41 16.11 -3.47
N LEU A 405 4.64 16.78 -4.33
CA LEU A 405 3.97 18.05 -3.98
C LEU A 405 2.78 17.82 -3.05
N ASP A 406 2.34 16.58 -2.90
CA ASP A 406 1.25 16.18 -2.02
C ASP A 406 1.76 15.31 -0.86
N SER A 407 1.54 15.79 0.37
CA SER A 407 1.96 15.19 1.65
C SER A 407 1.38 13.80 1.97
N LYS A 408 0.68 13.15 1.03
CA LYS A 408 -0.24 12.02 1.32
C LYS A 408 0.06 10.71 0.58
N ARG A 409 1.10 10.61 -0.23
CA ARG A 409 1.52 9.30 -0.76
C ARG A 409 2.14 8.49 0.37
N LYS A 410 1.57 7.31 0.65
CA LYS A 410 2.11 6.36 1.63
C LYS A 410 3.56 6.01 1.28
N THR A 411 4.46 6.20 2.23
CA THR A 411 5.90 5.97 2.06
C THR A 411 6.31 4.63 2.67
N LEU A 412 7.48 4.12 2.26
CA LEU A 412 8.14 2.95 2.86
C LEU A 412 8.49 3.16 4.35
N PHE A 413 8.50 4.43 4.78
CA PHE A 413 8.80 4.85 6.14
C PHE A 413 7.49 5.20 6.84
N SER A 414 7.35 4.86 8.11
CA SER A 414 6.19 5.33 8.87
C SER A 414 6.20 6.87 8.89
N GLU A 415 5.08 7.49 8.50
CA GLU A 415 4.88 8.93 8.70
C GLU A 415 5.01 9.24 10.20
N LYS A 416 5.77 10.30 10.52
CA LYS A 416 6.12 10.66 11.89
C LYS A 416 4.96 11.33 12.59
#